data_AF-A0A9W7E1B9-F1
#
_entry.id   AF-A0A9W7E1B9-F1
#
_cell.length_a   1.000
_cell.length_b   1.000
_cell.length_c   1.000
_cell.angle_alpha   90.00
_cell.angle_beta   90.00
_cell.angle_gamma   90.00
#
_symmetry.space_group_name_H-M   'P 1'
#
loop_
_entity.id
_entity.type
_entity.pdbx_description
1 polymer ?
#
loop_
_entity_poly.entity_id
_entity_poly.type
_entity_poly.pdbx_seq_one_letter_code
_entity_poly.pdbx_strand_id
1 'polypeptide(L)'
;MPANTTLAQDQDTLLKLWAAMGGAKQTLTNGSDDVSKWKGIRVSGGRVYSIDWRECKLPLSGVISKEIGNMRELTWLALYGNSLSGEIPKELGNCTKLNICYLHQNKLSGVIPKEIGNCTALTTLRLDSNELSGVLPPTIGNLKNVT
;
A
#
# COMPACT_ATOMS: atom_id res chain seq x y z
N MET A 1 -0.28 -12.04 20.02
CA MET A 1 1.01 -11.87 19.32
C MET A 1 0.73 -11.87 17.83
N PRO A 2 1.10 -10.86 17.03
CA PRO A 2 0.86 -10.94 15.60
C PRO A 2 1.76 -12.04 15.02
N ALA A 3 1.15 -12.94 14.23
CA ALA A 3 1.83 -14.08 13.62
C ALA A 3 3.09 -13.63 12.88
N ASN A 4 4.17 -14.39 13.08
CA ASN A 4 5.40 -14.31 12.30
C ASN A 4 4.99 -14.47 10.83
N THR A 5 4.91 -13.35 10.11
CA THR A 5 4.35 -13.35 8.77
C THR A 5 5.40 -13.90 7.80
N THR A 6 5.03 -14.86 6.95
CA THR A 6 5.96 -15.55 6.04
C THR A 6 5.93 -14.96 4.64
N LEU A 7 6.95 -15.21 3.82
CA LEU A 7 6.96 -14.83 2.40
C LEU A 7 5.73 -15.34 1.64
N ALA A 8 5.23 -16.53 2.00
CA ALA A 8 4.03 -17.11 1.40
C ALA A 8 2.76 -16.30 1.72
N GLN A 9 2.67 -15.73 2.92
CA GLN A 9 1.56 -14.84 3.29
C GLN A 9 1.67 -13.47 2.60
N ASP A 10 2.88 -12.94 2.45
CA ASP A 10 3.11 -11.73 1.67
C ASP A 10 2.72 -11.98 0.19
N GLN A 11 3.05 -13.16 -0.38
CA GLN A 11 2.63 -13.57 -1.73
C GLN A 11 1.10 -13.60 -1.89
N ASP A 12 0.38 -14.27 -0.99
CA ASP A 12 -1.09 -14.31 -1.01
C ASP A 12 -1.69 -12.90 -0.88
N THR A 13 -1.12 -12.08 -0.01
CA THR A 13 -1.52 -10.68 0.17
C THR A 13 -1.32 -9.87 -1.10
N LEU A 14 -0.17 -10.00 -1.78
CA LEU A 14 0.12 -9.32 -3.04
C LEU A 14 -0.87 -9.69 -4.14
N LEU A 15 -1.21 -10.98 -4.25
CA LEU A 15 -2.20 -11.44 -5.23
C LEU A 15 -3.58 -10.85 -4.98
N LYS A 16 -4.01 -10.79 -3.73
CA LYS A 16 -5.29 -10.17 -3.33
C LYS A 16 -5.31 -8.67 -3.61
N LEU A 17 -4.24 -7.96 -3.26
CA LEU A 17 -4.10 -6.53 -3.53
C LEU A 17 -4.17 -6.24 -5.03
N TRP A 18 -3.37 -6.96 -5.82
CA TRP A 18 -3.34 -6.78 -7.27
C TRP A 18 -4.68 -7.04 -7.93
N ALA A 19 -5.34 -8.15 -7.54
CA ALA A 19 -6.66 -8.49 -8.05
C ALA A 19 -7.72 -7.46 -7.65
N ALA A 20 -7.71 -6.97 -6.40
CA ALA A 20 -8.62 -5.94 -5.91
C ALA A 20 -8.50 -4.62 -6.68
N MET A 21 -7.34 -4.35 -7.27
CA MET A 21 -7.07 -3.17 -8.10
C MET A 21 -7.35 -3.40 -9.60
N GLY A 22 -7.93 -4.55 -9.96
CA GLY A 22 -8.25 -4.92 -11.34
C GLY A 22 -7.10 -5.55 -12.12
N GLY A 23 -5.99 -5.87 -11.45
CA GLY A 23 -4.83 -6.49 -12.07
C GLY A 23 -4.99 -8.00 -12.29
N ALA A 24 -4.64 -8.49 -13.48
CA ALA A 24 -4.58 -9.92 -13.77
C ALA A 24 -3.33 -10.56 -13.13
N LYS A 25 -3.46 -11.73 -12.50
CA LYS A 25 -2.32 -12.42 -11.83
C LYS A 25 -1.08 -12.50 -12.71
N GLN A 26 -1.24 -12.87 -13.98
CA GLN A 26 -0.13 -13.08 -14.91
C GLN A 26 0.68 -11.79 -15.16
N THR A 27 0.04 -10.61 -15.10
CA THR A 27 0.72 -9.33 -15.32
C THR A 27 1.54 -8.87 -14.11
N LEU A 28 1.19 -9.35 -12.90
CA LEU A 28 2.02 -9.16 -11.72
C LEU A 28 3.20 -10.13 -11.70
N THR A 29 2.94 -11.43 -11.90
CA THR A 29 3.94 -12.47 -11.65
C THR A 29 4.90 -12.68 -12.80
N ASN A 30 4.53 -12.25 -14.02
CA ASN A 30 5.23 -12.57 -15.27
C ASN A 30 5.51 -14.09 -15.41
N GLY A 31 4.57 -14.93 -14.95
CA GLY A 31 4.69 -16.39 -14.98
C GLY A 31 5.67 -16.98 -13.96
N SER A 32 6.23 -16.18 -13.03
CA SER A 32 7.15 -16.67 -12.02
C SER A 32 6.49 -16.91 -10.67
N ASP A 33 6.85 -18.01 -10.01
CA ASP A 33 6.50 -18.28 -8.60
C ASP A 33 7.43 -17.57 -7.60
N ASP A 34 8.56 -17.04 -8.09
CA ASP A 34 9.49 -16.26 -7.30
C ASP A 34 9.01 -14.81 -7.19
N VAL A 35 8.53 -14.44 -6.00
CA VAL A 35 7.98 -13.12 -5.71
C VAL A 35 8.98 -11.98 -5.87
N SER A 36 10.29 -12.25 -5.78
CA SER A 36 11.32 -11.24 -6.04
C SER A 36 11.38 -10.82 -7.52
N LYS A 37 10.78 -11.61 -8.42
CA LYS A 37 10.65 -11.33 -9.85
C LYS A 37 9.33 -10.68 -10.22
N TRP A 38 8.40 -10.54 -9.27
CA TRP A 38 7.11 -9.94 -9.53
C TRP A 38 7.27 -8.44 -9.79
N LYS A 39 6.44 -7.92 -10.69
CA LYS A 39 6.50 -6.53 -11.12
C LYS A 39 6.37 -5.60 -9.91
N GLY A 40 7.38 -4.74 -9.72
CA GLY A 40 7.34 -3.70 -8.69
C GLY A 40 7.52 -4.20 -7.26
N ILE A 41 7.92 -5.46 -7.07
CA ILE A 41 8.08 -6.04 -5.73
C ILE A 41 9.56 -6.13 -5.37
N ARG A 42 9.90 -5.75 -4.13
CA ARG A 42 11.21 -6.04 -3.55
C ARG A 42 11.07 -6.83 -2.27
N VAL A 43 11.95 -7.82 -2.12
CA VAL A 43 12.00 -8.74 -0.99
C VAL A 43 13.36 -8.64 -0.31
N SER A 44 13.37 -8.68 1.02
CA SER A 44 14.58 -8.75 1.83
C SER A 44 14.28 -9.52 3.11
N GLY A 45 15.22 -10.32 3.60
CA GLY A 45 15.00 -11.14 4.81
C GLY A 45 13.81 -12.10 4.72
N GLY A 46 13.45 -12.53 3.50
CA GLY A 46 12.28 -13.39 3.26
C GLY A 46 10.93 -12.67 3.41
N ARG A 47 10.89 -11.34 3.32
CA ARG A 47 9.68 -10.52 3.45
C ARG A 47 9.60 -9.45 2.38
N VAL A 48 8.39 -9.12 1.95
CA VAL A 48 8.14 -8.00 1.03
C VAL A 48 8.25 -6.70 1.82
N TYR A 49 9.11 -5.80 1.34
CA TYR A 49 9.30 -4.50 1.98
C TYR A 49 8.99 -3.31 1.06
N SER A 50 8.81 -3.54 -0.23
CA SER A 50 8.51 -2.50 -1.21
C SER A 50 7.50 -2.98 -2.24
N ILE A 51 6.47 -2.17 -2.44
CA ILE A 51 5.46 -2.30 -3.51
C ILE A 51 5.49 -1.00 -4.32
N ASP A 52 5.86 -1.11 -5.60
CA ASP A 52 5.90 -0.01 -6.55
C ASP A 52 5.09 -0.35 -7.80
N TRP A 53 3.81 0.05 -7.79
CA TRP A 53 2.85 -0.14 -8.87
C TRP A 53 2.35 1.20 -9.44
N ARG A 54 3.23 2.21 -9.42
CA ARG A 54 2.96 3.50 -10.06
C ARG A 54 2.73 3.34 -11.55
N GLU A 55 1.84 4.17 -12.10
CA GLU A 55 1.58 4.29 -13.55
C GLU A 55 1.64 2.92 -14.25
N CYS A 56 0.94 1.94 -13.67
CA CYS A 56 0.90 0.65 -14.29
C CYS A 56 0.31 0.86 -15.69
N LYS A 57 1.07 0.53 -16.74
CA LYS A 57 0.63 0.66 -18.15
C LYS A 57 -0.76 0.06 -18.44
N LEU A 58 -1.29 -0.74 -17.52
CA LEU A 58 -2.69 -1.11 -17.37
C LEU A 58 -3.23 -0.29 -16.19
N PRO A 59 -4.09 0.73 -16.42
CA PRO A 59 -4.53 1.61 -15.33
C PRO A 59 -5.28 0.79 -14.28
N LEU A 60 -4.67 0.64 -13.12
CA LEU A 60 -5.32 -0.01 -11.98
C LEU A 60 -6.52 0.85 -11.56
N SER A 61 -7.71 0.27 -11.47
CA SER A 61 -8.97 1.01 -11.32
C SER A 61 -9.89 0.48 -10.21
N GLY A 62 -9.41 -0.44 -9.40
CA GLY A 62 -10.16 -0.99 -8.26
C GLY A 62 -9.87 -0.26 -6.94
N VAL A 63 -9.81 -1.00 -5.85
CA VAL A 63 -9.67 -0.46 -4.48
C VAL A 63 -8.36 -0.90 -3.83
N ILE A 64 -7.89 -0.13 -2.85
CA ILE A 64 -6.82 -0.58 -1.95
C ILE A 64 -7.46 -1.51 -0.90
N SER A 65 -7.21 -2.81 -1.02
CA SER A 65 -7.82 -3.80 -0.13
C SER A 65 -7.26 -3.75 1.29
N LYS A 66 -8.08 -4.09 2.29
CA LYS A 66 -7.70 -4.13 3.73
C LYS A 66 -6.52 -5.05 4.05
N GLU A 67 -6.28 -6.04 3.19
CA GLU A 67 -5.18 -6.99 3.26
C GLU A 67 -3.81 -6.30 3.21
N ILE A 68 -3.73 -5.04 2.77
CA ILE A 68 -2.49 -4.24 2.85
C ILE A 68 -1.90 -4.23 4.27
N GLY A 69 -2.74 -4.29 5.30
CA GLY A 69 -2.30 -4.36 6.70
C GLY A 69 -1.57 -5.65 7.10
N ASN A 70 -1.49 -6.64 6.22
CA ASN A 70 -0.69 -7.84 6.43
C ASN A 70 0.79 -7.63 6.06
N MET A 71 1.12 -6.58 5.30
CA MET A 71 2.50 -6.28 4.88
C MET A 71 3.30 -5.61 6.00
N ARG A 72 3.58 -6.35 7.07
CA ARG A 72 4.19 -5.83 8.31
C ARG A 72 5.61 -5.29 8.14
N GLU A 73 6.31 -5.72 7.11
CA GLU A 73 7.67 -5.25 6.76
C GLU A 73 7.67 -4.18 5.66
N LEU A 74 6.50 -3.71 5.23
CA LEU A 74 6.39 -2.70 4.17
C LEU A 74 6.99 -1.38 4.64
N THR A 75 7.96 -0.90 3.86
CA THR A 75 8.62 0.40 4.06
C THR A 75 8.28 1.37 2.93
N TRP A 76 7.92 0.86 1.76
CA TRP A 76 7.65 1.66 0.57
C TRP A 76 6.37 1.20 -0.12
N LEU A 77 5.40 2.11 -0.23
CA LEU A 77 4.16 1.91 -0.97
C LEU A 77 3.99 3.03 -2.00
N ALA A 78 4.06 2.69 -3.29
CA ALA A 78 3.79 3.61 -4.39
C ALA A 78 2.68 3.07 -5.29
N LEU A 79 1.51 3.70 -5.22
CA LEU A 79 0.32 3.38 -6.02
C LEU A 79 -0.18 4.60 -6.83
N TYR A 80 0.62 5.67 -6.89
CA TYR A 80 0.24 6.92 -7.51
C TYR A 80 0.10 6.82 -9.04
N GLY A 81 -0.65 7.75 -9.64
CA GLY A 81 -0.83 7.81 -11.09
C GLY A 81 -1.66 6.64 -11.64
N ASN A 82 -2.65 6.19 -10.87
CA ASN A 82 -3.60 5.15 -11.27
C ASN A 82 -5.04 5.70 -11.20
N SER A 83 -6.04 4.84 -11.38
CA SER A 83 -7.47 5.18 -11.24
C SER A 83 -8.10 4.50 -10.02
N LEU A 84 -7.32 4.28 -8.95
CA LEU A 84 -7.81 3.63 -7.74
C LEU A 84 -8.90 4.47 -7.10
N SER A 85 -9.93 3.80 -6.58
CA SER A 85 -11.12 4.43 -5.99
C SER A 85 -11.45 3.83 -4.63
N GLY A 86 -12.49 4.37 -3.98
CA GLY A 86 -12.87 3.99 -2.62
C GLY A 86 -11.98 4.61 -1.55
N GLU A 87 -12.14 4.13 -0.31
CA GLU A 87 -11.46 4.69 0.85
C GLU A 87 -10.02 4.14 1.01
N ILE A 88 -9.19 4.91 1.72
CA ILE A 88 -7.91 4.39 2.24
C ILE A 88 -8.25 3.43 3.40
N PRO A 89 -7.90 2.13 3.33
CA PRO A 89 -8.22 1.20 4.40
C PRO A 89 -7.48 1.55 5.69
N LYS A 90 -8.19 1.57 6.82
CA LYS A 90 -7.59 1.81 8.15
C LYS A 90 -6.47 0.82 8.49
N GLU A 91 -6.52 -0.39 7.92
CA GLU A 91 -5.52 -1.44 8.08
C GLU A 91 -4.15 -1.04 7.54
N LEU A 92 -4.05 0.00 6.70
CA LEU A 92 -2.77 0.59 6.32
C LEU A 92 -1.96 1.03 7.55
N GLY A 93 -2.63 1.44 8.64
CA GLY A 93 -2.01 1.74 9.93
C GLY A 93 -1.30 0.57 10.62
N ASN A 94 -1.49 -0.67 10.15
CA ASN A 94 -0.74 -1.83 10.63
C ASN A 94 0.67 -1.94 10.02
N CYS A 95 0.96 -1.18 8.96
CA CYS A 95 2.27 -1.12 8.32
C CYS A 95 3.18 -0.13 9.08
N THR A 96 3.49 -0.41 10.34
CA THR A 96 4.18 0.53 11.23
C THR A 96 5.62 0.87 10.79
N LYS A 97 6.20 0.07 9.89
CA LYS A 97 7.51 0.30 9.26
C LYS A 97 7.44 1.16 7.99
N LEU A 98 6.24 1.58 7.56
CA LEU A 98 6.04 2.33 6.34
C LEU A 98 6.74 3.69 6.45
N ASN A 99 7.67 3.93 5.53
CA ASN A 99 8.49 5.13 5.47
C ASN A 99 8.03 6.08 4.36
N ILE A 100 7.66 5.53 3.21
CA ILE A 100 7.18 6.28 2.05
C ILE A 100 5.80 5.75 1.64
N CYS A 101 4.83 6.65 1.56
CA CYS A 101 3.47 6.35 1.10
C CYS A 101 3.04 7.36 0.02
N TYR A 102 2.95 6.88 -1.23
CA TYR A 102 2.50 7.65 -2.38
C TYR A 102 1.18 7.09 -2.92
N LEU A 103 0.08 7.78 -2.60
CA LEU A 103 -1.27 7.48 -3.11
C LEU A 103 -1.85 8.61 -3.96
N HIS A 104 -1.10 9.69 -4.19
CA HIS A 104 -1.51 10.84 -4.99
C HIS A 104 -1.90 10.47 -6.43
N GLN A 105 -2.61 11.36 -7.12
CA GLN A 105 -3.08 11.13 -8.50
C GLN A 105 -3.87 9.82 -8.65
N ASN A 106 -4.95 9.71 -7.88
CA ASN A 106 -5.93 8.63 -7.95
C ASN A 106 -7.35 9.23 -7.78
N LYS A 107 -8.36 8.39 -7.58
CA LYS A 107 -9.76 8.77 -7.28
C LYS A 107 -10.18 8.29 -5.88
N LEU A 108 -9.23 8.24 -4.94
CA LEU A 108 -9.52 7.80 -3.57
C LEU A 108 -10.43 8.83 -2.90
N SER A 109 -11.43 8.36 -2.16
CA SER A 109 -12.46 9.20 -1.54
C SER A 109 -12.64 8.86 -0.06
N GLY A 110 -13.59 9.52 0.60
CA GLY A 110 -13.82 9.37 2.04
C GLY A 110 -12.78 10.14 2.86
N VAL A 111 -12.55 9.70 4.10
CA VAL A 111 -11.67 10.40 5.07
C VAL A 111 -10.29 9.75 5.15
N ILE A 112 -9.29 10.51 5.61
CA ILE A 112 -7.99 9.93 6.00
C ILE A 112 -8.19 9.15 7.30
N PRO A 113 -7.93 7.82 7.35
CA PRO A 113 -8.13 7.02 8.55
C PRO A 113 -7.18 7.49 9.66
N LYS A 114 -7.68 7.60 10.90
CA LYS A 114 -6.86 8.01 12.05
C LYS A 114 -5.70 7.06 12.31
N GLU A 115 -5.83 5.80 11.91
CA GLU A 115 -4.82 4.75 12.02
C GLU A 115 -3.56 5.07 11.22
N ILE A 116 -3.60 6.00 10.25
CA ILE A 116 -2.38 6.48 9.57
C ILE A 116 -1.35 7.01 10.56
N GLY A 117 -1.80 7.56 11.70
CA GLY A 117 -0.92 8.05 12.77
C GLY A 117 -0.14 6.94 13.50
N ASN A 118 -0.43 5.65 13.24
CA ASN A 118 0.36 4.52 13.74
C ASN A 118 1.62 4.28 12.90
N CYS A 119 1.69 4.79 11.66
CA CYS A 119 2.84 4.66 10.77
C CYS A 119 3.92 5.70 11.13
N THR A 120 4.40 5.65 12.37
CA THR A 120 5.31 6.67 12.93
C THR A 120 6.69 6.73 12.25
N ALA A 121 7.04 5.71 11.44
CA ALA A 121 8.22 5.69 10.59
C ALA A 121 8.07 6.51 9.29
N LEU A 122 6.87 7.02 8.98
CA LEU A 122 6.62 7.80 7.77
C LEU A 122 7.49 9.05 7.73
N THR A 123 8.17 9.24 6.61
CA THR A 123 8.90 10.47 6.26
C THR A 123 8.25 11.19 5.09
N THR A 124 7.48 10.47 4.27
CA THR A 124 6.73 11.10 3.18
C THR A 124 5.35 10.46 3.04
N LEU A 125 4.33 11.31 3.04
CA LEU A 125 2.94 10.93 2.82
C LEU A 125 2.34 11.85 1.76
N ARG A 126 2.07 11.32 0.56
CA ARG A 126 1.43 12.07 -0.53
C ARG A 126 0.06 11.51 -0.84
N LEU A 127 -0.95 12.32 -0.54
CA LEU A 127 -2.37 12.01 -0.75
C LEU A 127 -3.05 13.02 -1.70
N ASP A 128 -2.30 14.01 -2.21
CA ASP A 128 -2.78 15.05 -3.10
C ASP A 128 -3.38 14.51 -4.41
N SER A 129 -4.20 15.30 -5.11
CA SER A 129 -4.87 14.86 -6.34
C SER A 129 -5.67 13.56 -6.16
N ASN A 130 -6.56 13.58 -5.17
CA ASN A 130 -7.59 12.57 -4.88
C ASN A 130 -8.92 13.29 -4.56
N GLU A 131 -9.96 12.53 -4.23
CA GLU A 131 -11.29 13.00 -3.83
C GLU A 131 -11.49 12.87 -2.29
N LEU A 132 -10.40 12.92 -1.52
CA LEU A 132 -10.41 12.83 -0.07
C LEU A 132 -11.12 14.05 0.54
N SER A 133 -11.86 13.82 1.62
CA SER A 133 -12.69 14.82 2.29
C SER A 133 -12.65 14.64 3.82
N GLY A 134 -13.38 15.49 4.53
CA GLY A 134 -13.44 15.48 5.99
C GLY A 134 -12.27 16.20 6.66
N VAL A 135 -12.14 15.98 7.97
CA VAL A 135 -11.12 16.64 8.79
C VAL A 135 -9.85 15.81 8.85
N LEU A 136 -8.70 16.47 8.89
CA LEU A 136 -7.43 15.81 9.14
C LEU A 136 -7.46 15.17 10.54
N PRO A 137 -7.23 13.85 10.68
CA PRO A 137 -7.31 13.19 11.98
C PRO A 137 -6.22 13.74 12.90
N PRO A 138 -6.50 14.05 14.18
CA PRO A 138 -5.50 14.57 15.11
C PRO A 138 -4.26 13.68 15.27
N THR A 139 -4.42 12.37 15.05
CA THR A 139 -3.33 11.38 15.07
C THR A 139 -2.28 11.61 13.99
N ILE A 140 -2.55 12.44 12.97
CA ILE A 140 -1.51 12.89 12.03
C ILE A 140 -0.35 13.57 12.77
N GLY A 141 -0.63 14.20 13.91
CA GLY A 141 0.38 14.83 14.76
C GLY A 141 1.39 13.85 15.37
N ASN A 142 1.15 12.54 15.28
CA ASN A 142 2.10 11.50 15.68
C ASN A 142 3.19 11.28 14.63
N LEU A 143 2.99 11.72 13.39
CA LEU A 143 3.93 11.55 12.28
C LEU A 143 5.04 12.62 12.36
N LYS A 144 5.96 12.44 13.32
CA LYS A 144 6.99 13.45 13.63
C LYS A 144 8.05 13.64 12.56
N ASN A 145 8.19 12.69 11.65
CA ASN A 145 9.26 12.66 10.64
C ASN A 145 8.78 13.04 9.24
N VAL A 146 7.47 13.32 9.05
CA VAL A 146 6.93 13.68 7.74
C VAL A 146 7.36 15.09 7.36
N THR A 147 7.95 15.22 6.18
CA THR A 147 8.38 16.49 5.57
C THR A 147 7.40 16.95 4.50
#